data_AF-C7Z6M7-F1
#
_entry.id   AF-C7Z6M7-F1
#
_cell.length_a   1.000
_cell.length_b   1.000
_cell.length_c   1.000
_cell.angle_alpha   90.00
_cell.angle_beta   90.00
_cell.angle_gamma   90.00
#
_symmetry.space_group_name_H-M   'P 1'
#
loop_
_entity.id
_entity.type
_entity.pdbx_description
1 polymer ?
#
loop_
_entity_poly.entity_id
_entity_poly.type
_entity_poly.pdbx_seq_one_letter_code
_entity_poly.pdbx_strand_id
1 'polypeptide(L)'
;ESHDEEDIPLHHKRAFGAGLKRKRVEFVPAQDPDAGVTTTVTPAKATDTSIGDLYASVVLKPESETKESAEETAEICPVCELPINSTSQPHEASMAHQVSLKHSYPPSALDRSRMGLRALKSQGWDPDARQGLGRDGEGMRYPIKVVAKEDTLGVGATVPEHIQKKEKEEKPKPLNRKEMRQLAAQERQRNERLQGEIYGRVDVERYL
;
A
#
# COMPACT_ATOMS: atom_id res chain seq x y z
N GLU A 1 -19.43 -12.76 -39.88
CA GLU A 1 -19.03 -11.35 -40.12
C GLU A 1 -18.83 -10.67 -38.76
N SER A 2 -17.58 -10.35 -38.41
CA SER A 2 -17.21 -9.55 -37.22
C SER A 2 -15.72 -9.16 -37.28
N HIS A 3 -15.27 -8.58 -38.40
CA HIS A 3 -13.86 -8.24 -38.66
C HIS A 3 -13.64 -6.72 -38.67
N ASP A 4 -14.00 -6.02 -37.59
CA ASP A 4 -13.79 -4.57 -37.50
C ASP A 4 -12.96 -4.11 -36.28
N GLU A 5 -12.54 -5.00 -35.37
CA GLU A 5 -11.80 -4.61 -34.14
C GLU A 5 -10.28 -4.85 -34.20
N GLU A 6 -9.79 -5.62 -35.19
CA GLU A 6 -8.39 -6.06 -35.24
C GLU A 6 -7.47 -5.04 -35.96
N ASP A 7 -8.01 -4.22 -36.87
CA ASP A 7 -7.22 -3.33 -37.75
C ASP A 7 -7.10 -1.88 -37.24
N ILE A 8 -7.42 -1.63 -35.96
CA ILE A 8 -7.37 -0.30 -35.35
C ILE A 8 -5.96 -0.05 -34.78
N PRO A 9 -5.26 1.02 -35.18
CA PRO A 9 -3.94 1.37 -34.62
C PRO A 9 -3.96 1.50 -33.10
N LEU A 10 -2.87 1.07 -32.45
CA LEU A 10 -2.78 0.90 -30.99
C LEU A 10 -3.19 2.14 -30.18
N HIS A 11 -2.94 3.34 -30.71
CA HIS A 11 -3.26 4.63 -30.09
C HIS A 11 -4.75 4.98 -30.06
N HIS A 12 -5.58 4.34 -30.88
CA HIS A 12 -7.03 4.54 -30.92
C HIS A 12 -7.80 3.46 -30.14
N LYS A 13 -7.10 2.49 -29.55
CA LYS A 13 -7.72 1.47 -28.68
C LYS A 13 -8.06 2.07 -27.31
N ARG A 14 -9.24 1.73 -26.79
CA ARG A 14 -9.73 2.19 -25.48
C ARG A 14 -8.77 1.73 -24.38
N ALA A 15 -8.56 2.58 -23.37
CA ALA A 15 -7.65 2.27 -22.26
C ALA A 15 -8.03 0.96 -21.55
N PHE A 16 -7.02 0.15 -21.24
CA PHE A 16 -7.17 -1.15 -20.59
C PHE A 16 -7.97 -1.00 -19.28
N GLY A 17 -9.11 -1.69 -19.18
CA GLY A 17 -9.92 -1.75 -17.96
C GLY A 17 -11.42 -1.53 -18.16
N ALA A 18 -11.86 -0.95 -19.27
CA ALA A 18 -13.29 -0.80 -19.57
C ALA A 18 -13.84 -2.03 -20.31
N GLY A 19 -14.25 -3.06 -19.56
CA GLY A 19 -15.34 -3.96 -19.98
C GLY A 19 -15.14 -4.83 -21.23
N LEU A 20 -13.92 -5.24 -21.57
CA LEU A 20 -13.73 -6.26 -22.61
C LEU A 20 -14.19 -7.62 -22.03
N LYS A 21 -15.32 -8.15 -22.52
CA LYS A 21 -15.82 -9.48 -22.15
C LYS A 21 -14.79 -10.52 -22.58
N ARG A 22 -13.97 -10.96 -21.62
CA ARG A 22 -12.96 -12.00 -21.83
C ARG A 22 -13.69 -13.31 -22.14
N LYS A 23 -13.63 -13.77 -23.40
CA LYS A 23 -13.92 -15.18 -23.72
C LYS A 23 -12.91 -16.02 -22.93
N ARG A 24 -13.41 -16.92 -22.08
CA ARG A 24 -12.55 -17.79 -21.27
C ARG A 24 -11.80 -18.71 -22.22
N VAL A 25 -10.47 -18.68 -22.16
CA VAL A 25 -9.63 -19.62 -22.91
C VAL A 25 -9.68 -20.96 -22.20
N GLU A 26 -10.00 -22.02 -22.94
CA GLU A 26 -9.92 -23.40 -22.46
C GLU A 26 -8.48 -23.88 -22.63
N PHE A 27 -7.84 -24.25 -21.52
CA PHE A 27 -6.51 -24.80 -21.53
C PHE A 27 -6.62 -26.30 -21.82
N VAL A 28 -6.20 -26.70 -23.02
CA VAL A 28 -6.00 -28.11 -23.36
C VAL A 28 -4.59 -28.50 -22.92
N PRO A 29 -4.40 -29.58 -22.14
CA PRO A 29 -3.07 -30.07 -21.78
C PRO A 29 -2.28 -30.43 -23.04
N ALA A 30 -1.02 -30.00 -23.10
CA ALA A 30 -0.12 -30.45 -24.16
C ALA A 30 0.14 -31.95 -23.99
N GLN A 31 -0.07 -32.73 -25.06
CA GLN A 31 0.41 -34.11 -25.11
C GLN A 31 1.95 -34.14 -24.96
N ASP A 32 2.42 -35.12 -24.20
CA ASP A 32 3.78 -35.45 -23.75
C ASP A 32 4.94 -34.60 -24.31
N PRO A 33 5.78 -33.97 -23.45
CA PRO A 33 6.89 -33.10 -23.86
C PRO A 33 8.10 -33.84 -24.48
N ASP A 34 8.03 -35.16 -24.71
CA ASP A 34 9.16 -35.95 -25.23
C ASP A 34 9.03 -36.38 -26.69
N ALA A 35 8.00 -35.95 -27.41
CA ALA A 35 7.81 -36.29 -28.82
C ALA A 35 8.19 -35.14 -29.76
N GLY A 36 9.49 -34.87 -29.90
CA GLY A 36 10.00 -34.30 -31.14
C GLY A 36 10.87 -33.05 -31.03
N VAL A 37 12.13 -33.23 -30.62
CA VAL A 37 13.25 -32.48 -31.22
C VAL A 37 14.41 -33.45 -31.42
N THR A 38 14.32 -34.21 -32.51
CA THR A 38 15.47 -34.91 -33.10
C THR A 38 16.16 -33.91 -34.02
N THR A 39 17.15 -33.19 -33.50
CA THR A 39 18.12 -32.49 -34.36
C THR A 39 19.46 -33.19 -34.22
N THR A 40 19.78 -33.96 -35.25
CA THR A 40 21.09 -34.54 -35.50
C THR A 40 22.16 -33.45 -35.58
N VAL A 41 23.06 -33.40 -34.61
CA VAL A 41 24.43 -32.92 -34.82
C VAL A 41 25.38 -33.86 -34.06
N THR A 42 26.18 -34.59 -34.82
CA THR A 42 27.25 -35.49 -34.38
C THR A 42 28.45 -34.75 -33.78
N PRO A 43 29.39 -35.46 -33.10
CA PRO A 43 30.09 -34.96 -31.92
C PRO A 43 31.41 -34.25 -32.25
N ALA A 44 31.72 -33.21 -31.48
CA ALA A 44 33.08 -32.66 -31.40
C ALA A 44 33.46 -32.48 -29.92
N LYS A 45 34.48 -33.24 -29.54
CA LYS A 45 35.24 -33.19 -28.29
C LYS A 45 36.00 -31.87 -28.19
N ALA A 46 35.83 -31.10 -27.11
CA ALA A 46 36.86 -30.30 -26.42
C ALA A 46 36.26 -29.45 -25.26
N THR A 47 36.45 -29.95 -24.04
CA THR A 47 37.15 -29.30 -22.91
C THR A 47 37.08 -27.78 -22.66
N ASP A 48 35.93 -27.13 -22.74
CA ASP A 48 35.85 -25.73 -22.27
C ASP A 48 34.72 -25.62 -21.24
N THR A 49 35.02 -25.92 -19.96
CA THR A 49 34.23 -25.39 -18.84
C THR A 49 34.17 -23.88 -19.02
N SER A 50 33.02 -23.40 -19.48
CA SER A 50 32.72 -21.99 -19.67
C SER A 50 33.26 -21.19 -18.49
N ILE A 51 33.99 -20.12 -18.76
CA ILE A 51 34.46 -19.18 -17.72
C ILE A 51 33.30 -18.77 -16.80
N GLY A 52 32.08 -18.70 -17.34
CA GLY A 52 30.87 -18.45 -16.56
C GLY A 52 30.62 -19.46 -15.43
N ASP A 53 30.98 -20.73 -15.64
CA ASP A 53 30.84 -21.80 -14.64
C ASP A 53 31.90 -21.69 -13.54
N LEU A 54 33.12 -21.25 -13.89
CA LEU A 54 34.16 -20.88 -12.91
C LEU A 54 33.75 -19.67 -12.08
N TYR A 55 33.25 -18.59 -12.70
CA TYR A 55 32.75 -17.43 -11.96
C TYR A 55 31.53 -17.78 -11.11
N ALA A 56 30.60 -18.59 -11.61
CA ALA A 56 29.48 -19.10 -10.85
C ALA A 56 29.96 -19.92 -9.64
N SER A 57 30.98 -20.76 -9.80
CA SER A 57 31.54 -21.55 -8.69
C SER A 57 32.23 -20.73 -7.61
N VAL A 58 32.69 -19.51 -7.92
CA VAL A 58 33.36 -18.61 -6.97
C VAL A 58 32.35 -17.68 -6.30
N VAL A 59 31.34 -17.23 -7.05
CA VAL A 59 30.34 -16.26 -6.59
C VAL A 59 29.15 -16.92 -5.91
N LEU A 60 28.76 -18.12 -6.35
CA LEU A 60 27.60 -18.84 -5.84
C LEU A 60 27.96 -19.96 -4.87
N LYS A 61 29.24 -20.17 -4.52
CA LYS A 61 29.61 -21.17 -3.52
C LYS A 61 28.96 -20.80 -2.19
N PRO A 62 27.95 -21.54 -1.70
CA PRO A 62 27.66 -21.48 -0.28
C PRO A 62 28.85 -22.14 0.42
N GLU A 63 29.32 -21.55 1.51
CA GLU A 63 30.21 -22.24 2.45
C GLU A 63 29.42 -23.39 3.11
N SER A 64 29.22 -24.48 2.39
CA SER A 64 28.73 -25.73 2.94
C SER A 64 29.38 -26.85 2.16
N GLU A 65 30.42 -27.41 2.74
CA GLU A 65 30.94 -28.71 2.37
C GLU A 65 29.79 -29.73 2.33
N THR A 66 29.88 -30.57 1.32
CA THR A 66 29.10 -31.77 1.07
C THR A 66 28.87 -32.58 2.35
N LYS A 67 27.61 -32.68 2.79
CA LYS A 67 27.12 -33.90 3.42
C LYS A 67 26.16 -34.56 2.46
N GLU A 68 26.52 -35.80 2.16
CA GLU A 68 25.81 -36.74 1.31
C GLU A 68 24.35 -36.88 1.75
N SER A 69 23.53 -37.22 0.75
CA SER A 69 22.17 -37.72 0.87
C SER A 69 21.96 -38.59 2.11
N ALA A 70 21.29 -38.04 3.11
CA ALA A 70 20.47 -38.79 4.03
C ALA A 70 19.05 -38.26 3.85
N GLU A 71 18.14 -39.15 3.47
CA GLU A 71 16.69 -38.96 3.62
C GLU A 71 16.38 -38.86 5.12
N GLU A 72 16.78 -37.77 5.76
CA GLU A 72 16.33 -37.42 7.08
C GLU A 72 14.98 -36.75 6.88
N THR A 73 13.92 -37.46 7.26
CA THR A 73 12.56 -36.95 7.35
C THR A 73 12.61 -35.57 7.99
N ALA A 74 12.48 -34.51 7.18
CA ALA A 74 12.56 -33.15 7.68
C ALA A 74 11.46 -32.97 8.73
N GLU A 75 11.87 -32.93 10.00
CA GLU A 75 10.95 -32.80 11.11
C GLU A 75 10.24 -31.46 10.98
N ILE A 76 8.91 -31.49 11.00
CA ILE A 76 8.09 -30.27 10.91
C ILE A 76 8.01 -29.67 12.30
N CYS A 77 8.36 -28.39 12.43
CA CYS A 77 8.26 -27.70 13.69
C CYS A 77 6.79 -27.50 14.12
N PRO A 78 6.39 -27.83 15.36
CA PRO A 78 5.01 -27.65 15.83
C PRO A 78 4.63 -26.17 16.06
N VAL A 79 5.61 -25.25 16.08
CA VAL A 79 5.37 -23.82 16.32
C VAL A 79 5.11 -23.07 15.02
N CYS A 80 5.94 -23.31 14.00
CA CYS A 80 5.89 -22.56 12.74
C CYS A 80 5.47 -23.40 11.53
N GLU A 81 5.23 -24.70 11.71
CA GLU A 81 4.79 -25.63 10.66
C GLU A 81 5.72 -25.69 9.44
N LEU A 82 6.97 -25.27 9.61
CA LEU A 82 8.01 -25.29 8.58
C LEU A 82 8.99 -26.45 8.82
N PRO A 83 9.56 -27.02 7.74
CA PRO A 83 10.58 -28.05 7.86
C PRO A 83 11.84 -27.50 8.52
N ILE A 84 12.43 -28.28 9.42
CA ILE A 84 13.70 -27.98 10.07
C ILE A 84 14.82 -28.37 9.09
N ASN A 85 15.23 -27.41 8.24
CA ASN A 85 16.25 -27.62 7.19
C ASN A 85 17.69 -27.64 7.74
N SER A 86 17.88 -27.30 9.01
CA SER A 86 19.17 -27.18 9.69
C SER A 86 19.03 -27.72 11.13
N THR A 87 20.05 -27.60 11.98
CA THR A 87 19.89 -28.00 13.39
C THR A 87 18.76 -27.21 14.08
N SER A 88 18.21 -27.73 15.19
CA SER A 88 17.07 -27.10 15.87
C SER A 88 17.33 -25.65 16.29
N GLN A 89 18.53 -25.33 16.77
CA GLN A 89 18.92 -23.99 17.25
C GLN A 89 18.83 -22.87 16.19
N PRO A 90 19.43 -22.99 14.98
CA PRO A 90 19.27 -21.99 13.92
C PRO A 90 17.85 -21.92 13.38
N HIS A 91 17.10 -23.03 13.37
CA HIS A 91 15.69 -23.00 13.03
C HIS A 91 14.89 -22.18 14.07
N GLU A 92 15.12 -22.39 15.37
CA GLU A 92 14.48 -21.63 16.46
C GLU A 92 14.82 -20.14 16.39
N ALA A 93 16.07 -19.79 16.06
CA ALA A 93 16.51 -18.39 15.89
C ALA A 93 16.01 -17.76 14.58
N SER A 94 15.48 -18.55 13.65
CA SER A 94 14.94 -18.04 12.39
C SER A 94 13.76 -17.11 12.65
N MET A 95 13.67 -16.02 11.86
CA MET A 95 12.58 -15.04 11.98
C MET A 95 11.20 -15.69 11.84
N ALA A 96 11.05 -16.70 10.97
CA ALA A 96 9.77 -17.38 10.80
C ALA A 96 9.32 -18.11 12.07
N HIS A 97 10.26 -18.76 12.78
CA HIS A 97 10.00 -19.41 14.05
C HIS A 97 9.70 -18.37 15.15
N GLN A 98 10.56 -17.35 15.27
CA GLN A 98 10.41 -16.28 16.26
C GLN A 98 9.06 -15.56 16.13
N VAL A 99 8.62 -15.22 14.92
CA VAL A 99 7.33 -14.54 14.71
C VAL A 99 6.13 -15.44 15.03
N SER A 100 6.27 -16.76 14.86
CA SER A 100 5.19 -17.73 15.13
C SER A 100 5.07 -18.08 16.62
N LEU A 101 6.10 -17.80 17.43
CA LEU A 101 6.05 -18.02 18.88
C LEU A 101 4.97 -17.15 19.54
N LYS A 102 4.24 -17.75 20.48
CA LYS A 102 3.30 -17.03 21.35
C LYS A 102 4.07 -16.04 22.24
N HIS A 103 4.20 -14.81 21.74
CA HIS A 103 4.89 -13.75 22.45
C HIS A 103 4.10 -13.32 23.70
N SER A 104 4.81 -13.11 24.81
CA SER A 104 4.25 -12.42 25.97
C SER A 104 3.92 -11.00 25.59
N TYR A 105 2.69 -10.56 25.87
CA TYR A 105 2.30 -9.19 25.65
C TYR A 105 2.67 -8.32 26.85
N PRO A 106 3.16 -7.08 26.63
CA PRO A 106 3.33 -6.16 27.74
C PRO A 106 1.95 -5.90 28.38
N PRO A 107 1.90 -5.73 29.72
CA PRO A 107 0.66 -5.45 30.40
C PRO A 107 0.03 -4.17 29.85
N SER A 108 -1.30 -4.16 29.76
CA SER A 108 -2.06 -2.98 29.36
C SER A 108 -1.77 -1.79 30.28
N ALA A 109 -1.77 -0.60 29.71
CA ALA A 109 -1.57 0.66 30.45
C ALA A 109 -2.77 1.05 31.35
N LEU A 110 -3.72 0.13 31.54
CA LEU A 110 -4.90 0.36 32.37
C LEU A 110 -4.51 0.28 33.84
N ASP A 111 -4.91 1.30 34.60
CA ASP A 111 -4.72 1.34 36.03
C ASP A 111 -5.64 0.30 36.72
N ARG A 112 -5.00 -0.69 37.38
CA ARG A 112 -5.68 -1.82 38.02
C ARG A 112 -6.40 -1.44 39.31
N SER A 113 -6.16 -0.25 39.86
CA SER A 113 -6.83 0.23 41.07
C SER A 113 -8.27 0.70 40.81
N ARG A 114 -8.62 0.99 39.55
CA ARG A 114 -9.94 1.53 39.19
C ARG A 114 -11.05 0.52 39.47
N MET A 115 -12.09 0.99 40.15
CA MET A 115 -13.27 0.17 40.50
C MET A 115 -13.88 -0.54 39.29
N GLY A 116 -13.98 0.14 38.14
CA GLY A 116 -14.52 -0.47 36.91
C GLY A 116 -13.72 -1.67 36.42
N LEU A 117 -12.38 -1.59 36.44
CA LEU A 117 -11.53 -2.72 36.06
C LEU A 117 -11.63 -3.85 37.08
N ARG A 118 -11.68 -3.52 38.38
CA ARG A 118 -11.89 -4.52 39.44
C ARG A 118 -13.21 -5.27 39.28
N ALA A 119 -14.29 -4.57 38.92
CA ALA A 119 -15.58 -5.18 38.65
C ALA A 119 -15.52 -6.11 37.43
N LEU A 120 -14.94 -5.66 36.31
CA LEU A 120 -14.76 -6.50 35.12
C LEU A 120 -13.91 -7.73 35.41
N LYS A 121 -12.81 -7.57 36.15
CA LYS A 121 -11.95 -8.68 36.56
C LYS A 121 -12.66 -9.69 37.45
N SER A 122 -13.53 -9.22 38.36
CA SER A 122 -14.36 -10.13 39.18
C SER A 122 -15.36 -10.95 38.37
N GLN A 123 -15.74 -10.47 37.18
CA GLN A 123 -16.58 -11.19 36.22
C GLN A 123 -15.75 -12.06 35.26
N GLY A 124 -14.44 -12.20 35.49
CA GLY A 124 -13.55 -13.04 34.68
C GLY A 124 -12.99 -12.35 33.43
N TRP A 125 -13.17 -11.04 33.27
CA TRP A 125 -12.55 -10.31 32.16
C TRP A 125 -11.09 -9.99 32.47
N ASP A 126 -10.18 -10.39 31.57
CA ASP A 126 -8.75 -10.13 31.68
C ASP A 126 -8.32 -8.99 30.73
N PRO A 127 -7.78 -7.87 31.26
CA PRO A 127 -7.35 -6.74 30.44
C PRO A 127 -6.18 -7.09 29.51
N ASP A 128 -5.36 -8.08 29.86
CA ASP A 128 -4.13 -8.42 29.12
C ASP A 128 -4.36 -9.55 28.10
N ALA A 129 -5.52 -10.21 28.14
CA ALA A 129 -5.89 -11.30 27.24
C ALA A 129 -6.17 -10.86 25.79
N ARG A 130 -6.24 -9.54 25.52
CA ARG A 130 -6.49 -8.98 24.17
C ARG A 130 -7.79 -9.48 23.53
N GLN A 131 -8.75 -9.91 24.32
CA GLN A 131 -10.07 -10.34 23.88
C GLN A 131 -11.12 -9.27 24.20
N GLY A 132 -12.19 -9.25 23.40
CA GLY A 132 -13.35 -8.41 23.65
C GLY A 132 -14.17 -8.89 24.84
N LEU A 133 -15.25 -8.17 25.14
CA LEU A 133 -16.31 -8.69 26.01
C LEU A 133 -17.19 -9.68 25.23
N GLY A 134 -17.86 -10.59 25.94
CA GLY A 134 -18.73 -11.61 25.33
C GLY A 134 -18.22 -13.03 25.61
N ARG A 135 -19.04 -14.04 25.31
CA ARG A 135 -18.76 -15.44 25.65
C ARG A 135 -17.45 -15.93 25.02
N ASP A 136 -17.28 -15.64 23.74
CA ASP A 136 -16.13 -16.06 22.93
C ASP A 136 -15.16 -14.87 22.69
N GLY A 137 -15.32 -13.77 23.43
CA GLY A 137 -14.47 -12.57 23.31
C GLY A 137 -14.70 -11.74 22.03
N GLU A 138 -15.87 -11.89 21.40
CA GLU A 138 -16.24 -11.27 20.10
C GLU A 138 -16.46 -9.76 20.16
N GLY A 139 -16.68 -9.20 21.35
CA GLY A 139 -16.99 -7.79 21.53
C GLY A 139 -15.86 -6.87 21.11
N MET A 140 -16.20 -5.61 20.87
CA MET A 140 -15.21 -4.62 20.49
C MET A 140 -14.29 -4.27 21.66
N ARG A 141 -12.98 -4.32 21.42
CA ARG A 141 -11.93 -4.14 22.45
C ARG A 141 -11.68 -2.68 22.81
N TYR A 142 -11.84 -1.78 21.85
CA TYR A 142 -11.56 -0.37 22.01
C TYR A 142 -12.82 0.45 21.81
N PRO A 143 -12.95 1.61 22.48
CA PRO A 143 -14.06 2.52 22.22
C PRO A 143 -14.15 2.91 20.73
N ILE A 144 -15.38 3.06 20.25
CA ILE A 144 -15.63 3.57 18.90
C ILE A 144 -15.11 4.99 18.83
N LYS A 145 -14.24 5.27 17.85
CA LYS A 145 -13.82 6.63 17.56
C LYS A 145 -14.95 7.35 16.84
N VAL A 146 -15.49 8.37 17.49
CA VAL A 146 -16.51 9.24 16.89
C VAL A 146 -15.83 10.39 16.14
N VAL A 147 -16.35 10.71 14.97
CA VAL A 147 -15.94 11.90 14.22
C VAL A 147 -16.81 13.06 14.70
N ALA A 148 -16.17 14.14 15.16
CA ALA A 148 -16.89 15.34 15.55
C ALA A 148 -17.53 15.97 14.31
N LYS A 149 -18.81 16.34 14.42
CA LYS A 149 -19.47 17.14 13.40
C LYS A 149 -19.19 18.61 13.69
N GLU A 150 -18.41 19.24 12.82
CA GLU A 150 -18.10 20.67 12.91
C GLU A 150 -19.13 21.52 12.15
N ASP A 151 -19.97 20.89 11.32
CA ASP A 151 -20.96 21.57 10.50
C ASP A 151 -22.22 21.97 11.29
N THR A 152 -22.78 23.14 10.96
CA THR A 152 -24.07 23.62 11.48
C THR A 152 -25.30 22.99 10.82
N LEU A 153 -25.10 22.16 9.79
CA LEU A 153 -26.18 21.52 9.05
C LEU A 153 -26.90 20.46 9.89
N GLY A 154 -28.12 20.07 9.48
CA GLY A 154 -28.85 18.96 10.11
C GLY A 154 -28.12 17.62 9.94
N VAL A 155 -28.36 16.66 10.85
CA VAL A 155 -27.85 15.29 10.67
C VAL A 155 -28.52 14.68 9.43
N GLY A 156 -27.71 14.17 8.50
CA GLY A 156 -28.20 13.65 7.22
C GLY A 156 -28.38 14.70 6.10
N ALA A 157 -28.17 15.99 6.38
CA ALA A 157 -28.13 17.00 5.33
C ALA A 157 -26.82 16.87 4.53
N THR A 158 -26.93 16.64 3.23
CA THR A 158 -25.79 16.57 2.31
C THR A 158 -25.53 17.95 1.70
N VAL A 159 -24.29 18.45 1.83
CA VAL A 159 -23.87 19.61 1.04
C VAL A 159 -23.75 19.14 -0.41
N PRO A 160 -24.45 19.76 -1.37
CA PRO A 160 -24.33 19.34 -2.76
C PRO A 160 -22.88 19.55 -3.25
N GLU A 161 -22.36 18.61 -4.04
CA GLU A 161 -20.93 18.52 -4.39
C GLU A 161 -20.34 19.80 -4.99
N HIS A 162 -21.16 20.61 -5.65
CA HIS A 162 -20.73 21.87 -6.27
C HIS A 162 -20.34 22.95 -5.25
N ILE A 163 -20.88 22.90 -4.03
CA ILE A 163 -20.52 23.82 -2.93
C ILE A 163 -19.23 23.34 -2.25
N GLN A 164 -19.11 22.03 -2.01
CA GLN A 164 -17.91 21.43 -1.42
C GLN A 164 -16.65 21.65 -2.29
N LYS A 165 -16.80 21.66 -3.62
CA LYS A 165 -15.69 21.96 -4.55
C LYS A 165 -15.23 23.42 -4.49
N LYS A 166 -16.12 24.35 -4.15
CA LYS A 166 -15.77 25.78 -3.98
C LYS A 166 -15.04 26.02 -2.66
N GLU A 167 -15.43 25.35 -1.58
CA GLU A 167 -14.75 25.49 -0.27
C GLU A 167 -13.36 24.84 -0.23
N LYS A 168 -13.06 23.92 -1.14
CA LYS A 168 -11.67 23.49 -1.42
C LYS A 168 -10.88 24.56 -2.18
N GLU A 169 -11.15 25.83 -1.91
CA GLU A 169 -10.39 26.96 -2.42
C GLU A 169 -8.90 26.74 -2.14
N GLU A 170 -8.11 26.90 -3.21
CA GLU A 170 -6.71 26.53 -3.24
C GLU A 170 -5.95 27.26 -2.13
N LYS A 171 -5.23 26.50 -1.29
CA LYS A 171 -4.33 27.09 -0.30
C LYS A 171 -3.44 28.14 -0.98
N PRO A 172 -3.25 29.33 -0.37
CA PRO A 172 -2.52 30.41 -1.02
C PRO A 172 -1.11 29.92 -1.38
N LYS A 173 -0.82 29.87 -2.68
CA LYS A 173 0.50 29.53 -3.19
C LYS A 173 1.42 30.72 -2.89
N PRO A 174 2.62 30.52 -2.33
CA PRO A 174 3.55 31.63 -2.12
C PRO A 174 3.95 32.22 -3.47
N LEU A 175 3.70 33.52 -3.66
CA LEU A 175 4.03 34.22 -4.91
C LEU A 175 5.53 34.47 -5.04
N ASN A 176 6.04 34.37 -6.27
CA ASN A 176 7.43 34.67 -6.58
C ASN A 176 7.71 36.19 -6.51
N ARG A 177 8.97 36.60 -6.28
CA ARG A 177 9.37 38.02 -6.17
C ARG A 177 8.95 38.86 -7.39
N LYS A 178 8.96 38.27 -8.58
CA LYS A 178 8.51 38.94 -9.82
C LYS A 178 7.00 39.16 -9.84
N GLU A 179 6.24 38.15 -9.41
CA GLU A 179 4.78 38.19 -9.38
C GLU A 179 4.29 39.18 -8.32
N MET A 180 4.96 39.25 -7.16
CA MET A 180 4.70 40.26 -6.13
C MET A 180 4.85 41.69 -6.67
N ARG A 181 5.90 41.95 -7.45
CA ARG A 181 6.12 43.27 -8.07
C ARG A 181 5.05 43.60 -9.11
N GLN A 182 4.59 42.61 -9.87
CA GLN A 182 3.53 42.78 -10.86
C GLN A 182 2.18 43.06 -10.20
N LEU A 183 1.82 42.31 -9.16
CA LEU A 183 0.61 42.56 -8.39
C LEU A 183 0.63 43.96 -7.77
N ALA A 184 1.73 44.36 -7.14
CA ALA A 184 1.86 45.70 -6.57
C ALA A 184 1.72 46.81 -7.63
N ALA A 185 2.23 46.60 -8.85
CA ALA A 185 2.06 47.56 -9.94
C ALA A 185 0.60 47.62 -10.42
N GLN A 186 -0.08 46.48 -10.54
CA GLN A 186 -1.50 46.43 -10.89
C GLN A 186 -2.38 47.07 -9.82
N GLU A 187 -2.09 46.84 -8.53
CA GLU A 187 -2.80 47.47 -7.42
C GLU A 187 -2.60 48.99 -7.43
N ARG A 188 -1.39 49.48 -7.71
CA ARG A 188 -1.14 50.92 -7.89
C ARG A 188 -1.96 51.51 -9.03
N GLN A 189 -1.97 50.87 -10.20
CA GLN A 189 -2.77 51.33 -11.35
C GLN A 189 -4.28 51.30 -11.06
N ARG A 190 -4.77 50.26 -10.37
CA ARG A 190 -6.17 50.19 -9.93
C ARG A 190 -6.50 51.30 -8.95
N ASN A 191 -5.62 51.56 -7.98
CA ASN A 191 -5.81 52.61 -7.00
C ASN A 191 -5.80 54.00 -7.65
N GLU A 192 -4.86 54.27 -8.56
CA GLU A 192 -4.80 55.53 -9.32
C GLU A 192 -6.06 55.73 -10.17
N ARG A 193 -6.54 54.67 -10.83
CA ARG A 193 -7.80 54.70 -11.58
C ARG A 193 -8.98 55.03 -10.68
N LEU A 194 -9.10 54.36 -9.54
CA LEU A 194 -10.17 54.62 -8.56
C LEU A 194 -10.07 56.03 -8.00
N GLN A 195 -8.86 56.51 -7.69
CA GLN A 195 -8.63 57.89 -7.24
C GLN A 195 -9.06 58.91 -8.30
N GLY A 196 -8.76 58.67 -9.58
CA GLY A 196 -9.24 59.51 -10.68
C GLY A 196 -10.76 59.51 -10.81
N GLU A 197 -11.42 58.35 -10.66
CA GLU A 197 -12.88 58.24 -10.71
C GLU A 197 -13.57 58.90 -9.50
N ILE A 198 -12.94 58.85 -8.32
CA ILE A 198 -13.46 59.39 -7.05
C ILE A 198 -13.22 60.91 -6.95
N TYR A 199 -11.99 61.36 -7.23
CA TYR A 199 -11.56 62.75 -7.02
C TYR A 199 -11.53 63.59 -8.29
N GLY A 200 -11.52 63.00 -9.48
CA GLY A 200 -11.55 63.70 -10.77
C GLY A 200 -12.95 64.15 -11.22
N ARG A 201 -13.98 64.01 -10.37
CA ARG A 201 -15.29 64.61 -10.63
C ARG A 201 -15.20 66.10 -10.29
N VAL A 202 -15.48 66.93 -11.30
CA VAL A 202 -15.47 68.41 -11.27
C VAL A 202 -16.21 69.01 -10.05
N ASP A 203 -17.17 68.26 -9.49
CA ASP A 203 -17.92 68.67 -8.31
C ASP A 203 -17.08 68.78 -7.03
N VAL A 204 -15.99 68.02 -6.87
CA VAL A 204 -15.13 68.06 -5.67
C VAL A 204 -14.09 69.19 -5.75
N GLU A 205 -13.57 69.48 -6.94
CA GLU A 205 -12.64 70.60 -7.18
C GLU A 205 -13.26 71.97 -6.92
N ARG A 206 -14.60 72.09 -6.98
CA ARG A 206 -15.31 73.31 -6.58
C ARG A 206 -15.28 73.60 -5.08
N TYR A 207 -14.96 72.62 -4.24
CA TYR A 207 -15.01 72.72 -2.79
C TYR A 207 -13.64 72.59 -2.10
N LEU A 208 -12.55 72.52 -2.87
CA LEU A 208 -11.16 72.58 -2.37
C LEU A 208 -10.50 73.90 -2.81
#